data_AF-A0NZ77-F1
#
_entry.id   AF-A0NZ77-F1
#
_cell.length_a   1.000
_cell.length_b   1.000
_cell.length_c   1.000
_cell.angle_alpha   90.00
_cell.angle_beta   90.00
_cell.angle_gamma   90.00
#
_symmetry.space_group_name_H-M   'P 1'
#
loop_
_entity.id
_entity.type
_entity.pdbx_description
1 polymer ?
#
loop_
_entity_poly.entity_id
_entity_poly.type
_entity_poly.pdbx_seq_one_letter_code
_entity_poly.pdbx_strand_id
1 'polypeptide(L)'
;MLPSYAQEAVQEPLEIGDSGKEYLRAIRLRGIDTDVTYFDPSAPAPKLDTAQEPPKPAADKPQVTFEDRWIPGLIVGAVLLVIAYLFLRFGGRLTVSLGRDADNPDSSRPRIRGQAPVWAEKLAPLDEILRMEDRQRALVLLTQKVLATAIAANGILMQRSWTARDALRQLPESQARDLLRKLVTMAERVQFGGRDVSEDEFNDHVANCRCLLGPEAA
;
A
#
# COMPACT_ATOMS: atom_id res chain seq x y z
N MET A 1 -56.09 46.57 -3.14
CA MET A 1 -55.82 45.12 -3.25
C MET A 1 -55.36 44.87 -4.67
N LEU A 2 -54.06 44.62 -4.87
CA LEU A 2 -53.47 44.19 -6.14
C LEU A 2 -52.60 42.96 -5.82
N PRO A 3 -52.79 41.82 -6.50
CA PRO A 3 -51.95 40.65 -6.28
C PRO A 3 -50.55 40.91 -6.87
N SER A 4 -49.52 40.76 -6.03
CA SER A 4 -48.13 40.71 -6.48
C SER A 4 -47.87 39.29 -6.97
N TYR A 5 -47.67 39.15 -8.28
CA TYR A 5 -47.25 37.90 -8.90
C TYR A 5 -45.78 37.66 -8.51
N ALA A 6 -45.51 36.49 -7.93
CA ALA A 6 -44.15 36.03 -7.66
C ALA A 6 -43.40 35.93 -8.99
N GLN A 7 -42.24 36.59 -9.08
CA GLN A 7 -41.33 36.40 -10.20
C GLN A 7 -40.76 35.00 -10.10
N GLU A 8 -41.12 34.15 -11.05
CA GLU A 8 -40.53 32.84 -11.25
C GLU A 8 -39.05 33.05 -11.59
N ALA A 9 -38.15 32.75 -10.65
CA ALA A 9 -36.72 32.79 -10.88
C ALA A 9 -36.35 31.62 -11.79
N VAL A 10 -36.26 31.92 -13.08
CA VAL A 10 -35.65 31.04 -14.08
C VAL A 10 -34.23 30.72 -13.62
N GLN A 11 -33.94 29.44 -13.42
CA GLN A 11 -32.59 28.97 -13.15
C GLN A 11 -31.74 29.22 -14.39
N GLU A 12 -30.86 30.22 -14.35
CA GLU A 12 -29.82 30.35 -15.36
C GLU A 12 -28.75 29.27 -15.08
N PRO A 13 -28.44 28.39 -16.05
CA PRO A 13 -27.30 27.48 -15.95
C PRO A 13 -26.03 28.30 -15.69
N LEU A 14 -25.28 27.97 -14.65
CA LEU A 14 -24.03 28.66 -14.35
C LEU A 14 -23.08 28.51 -15.54
N GLU A 15 -22.75 29.61 -16.22
CA GLU A 15 -21.82 29.57 -17.34
C GLU A 15 -20.41 29.28 -16.83
N ILE A 16 -19.93 28.07 -17.08
CA ILE A 16 -18.55 27.69 -16.78
C ILE A 16 -17.65 28.46 -17.74
N GLY A 17 -16.98 29.50 -17.22
CA GLY A 17 -15.95 30.22 -17.94
C GLY A 17 -14.78 29.32 -18.37
N ASP A 18 -13.96 29.79 -19.31
CA ASP A 18 -12.90 28.96 -19.91
C ASP A 18 -11.87 28.46 -18.89
N SER A 19 -11.59 29.24 -17.85
CA SER A 19 -10.75 28.82 -16.72
C SER A 19 -11.37 27.66 -15.91
N GLY A 20 -12.71 27.65 -15.77
CA GLY A 20 -13.45 26.57 -15.14
C GLY A 20 -13.40 25.28 -15.96
N LYS A 21 -13.46 25.38 -17.29
CA LYS A 21 -13.33 24.23 -18.19
C LYS A 21 -11.95 23.58 -18.09
N GLU A 22 -10.88 24.38 -18.04
CA GLU A 22 -9.51 23.88 -17.89
C GLU A 22 -9.26 23.27 -16.51
N TYR A 23 -9.84 23.85 -15.46
CA TYR A 23 -9.83 23.26 -14.11
C TYR A 23 -10.52 21.88 -14.10
N LEU A 24 -11.73 21.77 -14.67
CA LEU A 24 -12.47 20.50 -14.78
C LEU A 24 -11.72 19.46 -15.63
N ARG A 25 -11.01 19.91 -16.67
CA ARG A 25 -10.16 19.03 -17.50
C ARG A 25 -8.97 18.48 -16.71
N ALA A 26 -8.32 19.31 -15.90
CA ALA A 26 -7.17 18.91 -15.09
C ALA A 26 -7.53 17.91 -13.98
N ILE A 27 -8.70 18.05 -13.36
CA ILE A 27 -9.17 17.12 -12.31
C ILE A 27 -9.70 15.81 -12.90
N ARG A 28 -10.37 15.84 -14.07
CA ARG A 28 -10.86 14.62 -14.75
C ARG A 28 -9.72 13.68 -15.15
N LEU A 29 -8.57 14.22 -15.56
CA LEU A 29 -7.37 13.44 -15.87
C LEU A 29 -6.74 12.77 -14.63
N ARG A 30 -7.16 13.15 -13.42
CA ARG A 30 -6.70 12.54 -12.15
C ARG A 30 -7.72 11.56 -11.57
N GLY A 31 -8.80 11.26 -12.28
CA GLY A 31 -9.86 10.36 -11.82
C GLY A 31 -10.66 10.91 -10.62
N ILE A 32 -10.63 12.23 -10.42
CA ILE A 32 -11.39 12.89 -9.35
C ILE A 32 -12.69 13.40 -9.96
N ASP A 33 -13.81 12.82 -9.51
CA ASP A 33 -15.15 13.31 -9.83
C ASP A 33 -15.49 14.46 -8.88
N THR A 34 -15.74 15.65 -9.43
CA THR A 34 -15.92 16.87 -8.64
C THR A 34 -17.17 17.59 -9.11
N ASP A 35 -18.32 16.94 -8.93
CA ASP A 35 -19.62 17.60 -9.05
C ASP A 35 -20.16 17.86 -7.64
N VAL A 36 -19.81 19.03 -7.09
CA VAL A 36 -20.32 19.49 -5.79
C VAL A 36 -21.01 20.83 -6.00
N THR A 37 -22.33 20.79 -6.11
CA THR A 37 -23.19 21.97 -6.13
C THR A 37 -23.81 22.19 -4.75
N TYR A 38 -23.76 23.42 -4.26
CA TYR A 38 -24.39 23.77 -2.99
C TYR A 38 -25.90 23.90 -3.20
N PHE A 39 -26.66 23.18 -2.39
CA PHE A 39 -28.12 23.28 -2.36
C PHE A 39 -28.53 24.64 -1.78
N ASP A 40 -29.38 25.38 -2.50
CA ASP A 40 -29.98 26.62 -1.99
C ASP A 40 -31.01 26.28 -0.89
N PRO A 41 -30.81 26.74 0.36
CA PRO A 41 -31.72 26.45 1.46
C PRO A 41 -33.12 27.06 1.29
N SER A 42 -33.30 27.99 0.35
CA SER A 42 -34.58 28.63 0.03
C SER A 42 -35.39 27.85 -1.01
N ALA A 43 -34.77 26.88 -1.68
CA ALA A 43 -35.43 26.05 -2.69
C ALA A 43 -36.17 24.87 -2.04
N PRO A 44 -37.26 24.37 -2.66
CA PRO A 44 -37.89 23.13 -2.21
C PRO A 44 -36.90 21.96 -2.28
N ALA A 45 -36.95 21.08 -1.28
CA ALA A 45 -36.02 19.96 -1.16
C ALA A 45 -36.03 19.07 -2.44
N PRO A 46 -34.85 18.65 -2.93
CA PRO A 46 -34.77 17.83 -4.12
C PRO A 46 -35.38 16.45 -3.82
N LYS A 47 -36.08 15.87 -4.79
CA LYS A 47 -36.66 14.54 -4.65
C LYS A 47 -35.52 13.52 -4.54
N LEU A 48 -35.47 12.81 -3.41
CA LEU A 48 -34.47 11.79 -3.13
C LEU A 48 -34.88 10.47 -3.80
N ASP A 49 -34.67 10.37 -5.11
CA ASP A 49 -34.86 9.12 -5.84
C ASP A 49 -33.62 8.24 -5.66
N THR A 50 -33.69 7.30 -4.71
CA THR A 50 -32.57 6.42 -4.31
C THR A 50 -32.30 5.24 -5.26
N ALA A 51 -32.96 5.20 -6.41
CA ALA A 51 -32.89 4.10 -7.38
C ALA A 51 -32.13 4.43 -8.67
N GLN A 52 -31.36 5.53 -8.72
CA GLN A 52 -30.60 5.89 -9.92
C GLN A 52 -29.38 4.97 -10.10
N GLU A 53 -29.36 4.22 -11.21
CA GLU A 53 -28.19 3.46 -11.65
C GLU A 53 -27.27 4.35 -12.50
N PRO A 54 -25.94 4.31 -12.33
CA PRO A 54 -25.01 5.12 -13.11
C PRO A 54 -25.12 4.82 -14.62
N PRO A 55 -25.03 5.83 -15.51
CA PRO A 55 -25.09 5.61 -16.95
C PRO A 55 -23.91 4.74 -17.41
N LYS A 56 -24.22 3.64 -18.10
CA LYS A 56 -23.22 2.72 -18.66
C LYS A 56 -22.44 3.42 -19.78
N PRO A 57 -21.09 3.43 -19.75
CA PRO A 57 -20.30 4.06 -20.80
C PRO A 57 -20.50 3.34 -22.13
N ALA A 58 -20.65 4.11 -23.21
CA ALA A 58 -20.82 3.58 -24.57
C ALA A 58 -19.55 2.80 -24.98
N ALA A 59 -19.72 1.54 -25.37
CA ALA A 59 -18.63 0.69 -25.84
C ALA A 59 -18.29 1.05 -27.29
N ASP A 60 -17.20 1.78 -27.48
CA ASP A 60 -16.65 2.05 -28.80
C ASP A 60 -15.95 0.77 -29.31
N LYS A 61 -16.50 0.13 -30.36
CA LYS A 61 -15.92 -1.08 -30.95
C LYS A 61 -15.37 -0.75 -32.34
N PRO A 62 -14.04 -0.69 -32.54
CA PRO A 62 -13.49 -0.51 -33.88
C PRO A 62 -13.72 -1.77 -34.71
N GLN A 63 -14.44 -1.65 -35.82
CA GLN A 63 -14.56 -2.68 -36.85
C GLN A 63 -13.25 -2.74 -37.66
N VAL A 64 -12.55 -3.87 -37.62
CA VAL A 64 -11.31 -4.09 -38.38
C VAL A 64 -11.61 -5.05 -39.54
N THR A 65 -11.47 -4.58 -40.77
CA THR A 65 -11.64 -5.32 -42.03
C THR A 65 -10.41 -6.19 -42.35
N PHE A 66 -10.65 -7.35 -42.98
CA PHE A 66 -9.74 -8.50 -43.02
C PHE A 66 -8.78 -8.56 -44.25
N GLU A 67 -8.85 -7.61 -45.18
CA GLU A 67 -8.21 -7.79 -46.50
C GLU A 67 -6.69 -7.54 -46.56
N ASP A 68 -6.07 -6.90 -45.57
CA ASP A 68 -4.66 -6.47 -45.64
C ASP A 68 -3.72 -7.20 -44.65
N ARG A 69 -4.06 -8.45 -44.31
CA ARG A 69 -3.57 -9.11 -43.07
C ARG A 69 -2.31 -9.97 -43.20
N TRP A 70 -1.79 -10.19 -44.41
CA TRP A 70 -0.65 -11.11 -44.59
C TRP A 70 0.70 -10.47 -44.21
N ILE A 71 0.89 -9.17 -44.51
CA ILE A 71 2.08 -8.40 -44.12
C ILE A 71 2.21 -8.29 -42.59
N PRO A 72 1.18 -7.87 -41.83
CA PRO A 72 1.28 -7.84 -40.38
C PRO A 72 1.42 -9.26 -39.79
N GLY A 73 0.80 -10.27 -40.42
CA GLY A 73 0.97 -11.67 -40.02
C GLY A 73 2.43 -12.15 -40.11
N LEU A 74 3.14 -11.80 -41.19
CA LEU A 74 4.56 -12.11 -41.36
C LEU A 74 5.44 -11.39 -40.32
N ILE A 75 5.14 -10.12 -40.04
CA ILE A 75 5.87 -9.34 -39.02
C ILE A 75 5.67 -9.96 -37.63
N VAL A 76 4.43 -10.28 -37.26
CA VAL A 76 4.11 -10.94 -35.98
C VAL A 76 4.80 -12.31 -35.90
N GLY A 77 4.77 -13.10 -36.98
CA GLY A 77 5.45 -14.39 -37.05
C GLY A 77 6.96 -14.27 -36.84
N ALA A 78 7.60 -13.30 -37.50
CA ALA A 78 9.03 -13.05 -37.34
C ALA A 78 9.39 -12.61 -35.91
N VAL A 79 8.58 -11.72 -35.31
CA VAL A 79 8.76 -11.27 -33.92
C VAL A 79 8.62 -12.44 -32.95
N LEU A 80 7.60 -13.28 -33.12
CA LEU A 80 7.40 -14.47 -32.28
C LEU A 80 8.57 -15.46 -32.39
N LEU A 81 9.12 -15.66 -33.60
CA LEU A 81 10.29 -16.49 -33.82
C LEU A 81 11.54 -15.95 -33.12
N VAL A 82 11.76 -14.63 -33.16
CA VAL A 82 12.88 -13.98 -32.44
C VAL A 82 12.72 -14.16 -30.93
N ILE A 83 11.51 -13.93 -30.40
CA ILE A 83 11.21 -14.13 -28.98
C ILE A 83 11.46 -15.60 -28.59
N ALA A 84 10.96 -16.56 -29.37
CA ALA A 84 11.16 -17.98 -29.12
C ALA A 84 12.65 -18.37 -29.15
N TYR A 85 13.41 -17.86 -30.11
CA TYR A 85 14.85 -18.06 -30.19
C TYR A 85 15.58 -17.51 -28.95
N LEU A 86 15.20 -16.31 -28.47
CA LEU A 86 15.74 -15.74 -27.24
C LEU A 86 15.42 -16.62 -26.02
N PHE A 87 14.20 -17.15 -25.93
CA PHE A 87 13.85 -18.11 -24.87
C PHE A 87 14.66 -19.40 -24.95
N LEU A 88 14.89 -19.99 -26.13
CA LEU A 88 15.74 -21.18 -26.26
C LEU A 88 17.21 -20.89 -25.93
N ARG A 89 17.70 -19.71 -26.34
CA ARG A 89 19.13 -19.35 -26.21
C ARG A 89 19.52 -18.84 -24.82
N PHE A 90 18.58 -18.25 -24.08
CA PHE A 90 18.80 -17.60 -22.78
C PHE A 90 17.92 -18.19 -21.64
N GLY A 91 16.99 -19.09 -21.93
CA GLY A 91 15.89 -19.53 -21.03
C GLY A 91 16.23 -20.52 -19.92
N GLY A 92 17.45 -20.49 -19.37
CA GLY A 92 17.77 -21.17 -18.11
C GLY A 92 17.56 -20.31 -16.86
N ARG A 93 17.28 -19.00 -16.99
CA ARG A 93 17.28 -18.05 -15.85
C ARG A 93 16.11 -17.05 -15.81
N LEU A 94 15.11 -17.19 -16.67
CA LEU A 94 13.93 -16.31 -16.68
C LEU A 94 12.70 -17.07 -16.16
N THR A 95 12.63 -17.23 -14.85
CA THR A 95 11.40 -17.64 -14.18
C THR A 95 10.46 -16.43 -14.14
N VAL A 96 9.51 -16.37 -15.08
CA VAL A 96 8.38 -15.44 -15.00
C VAL A 96 7.24 -16.19 -14.32
N SER A 97 6.95 -15.85 -13.07
CA SER A 97 5.76 -16.37 -12.39
C SER A 97 4.53 -15.70 -13.01
N LEU A 98 3.73 -16.45 -13.77
CA LEU A 98 2.39 -16.02 -14.15
C LEU A 98 1.47 -16.19 -12.94
N GLY A 99 1.50 -15.19 -12.06
CA GLY A 99 0.43 -14.94 -11.10
C GLY A 99 -0.76 -14.35 -11.86
N ARG A 100 -1.89 -15.05 -11.81
CA ARG A 100 -3.16 -14.63 -12.41
C ARG A 100 -3.73 -13.47 -11.59
N ASP A 101 -3.41 -12.25 -11.99
CA ASP A 101 -4.05 -11.04 -11.48
C ASP A 101 -5.12 -10.59 -12.49
N ALA A 102 -6.38 -10.60 -12.05
CA ALA A 102 -7.45 -9.91 -12.75
C ALA A 102 -7.26 -8.39 -12.59
N ASP A 103 -7.37 -7.68 -13.70
CA ASP A 103 -7.11 -6.25 -13.89
C ASP A 103 -7.61 -5.32 -12.77
N ASN A 104 -6.68 -4.55 -12.21
CA ASN A 104 -6.96 -3.20 -11.70
C ASN A 104 -5.94 -2.25 -12.38
N PRO A 105 -6.38 -1.23 -13.15
CA PRO A 105 -5.49 -0.48 -14.02
C PRO A 105 -4.52 0.42 -13.25
N ASP A 106 -3.25 0.32 -13.66
CA ASP A 106 -2.15 1.29 -13.55
C ASP A 106 -2.07 2.17 -12.31
N SER A 107 -1.45 1.62 -11.26
CA SER A 107 -0.47 2.39 -10.49
C SER A 107 0.92 1.93 -10.92
N SER A 108 1.55 2.68 -11.82
CA SER A 108 2.98 2.64 -12.12
C SER A 108 3.80 3.10 -10.92
N ARG A 109 3.65 2.43 -9.78
CA ARG A 109 4.65 2.49 -8.74
C ARG A 109 5.67 1.40 -9.04
N PRO A 110 6.97 1.73 -9.11
CA PRO A 110 7.99 0.69 -9.09
C PRO A 110 7.66 -0.21 -7.90
N ARG A 111 7.70 -1.54 -8.07
CA ARG A 111 7.72 -2.47 -6.93
C ARG A 111 8.97 -2.10 -6.14
N ILE A 112 8.81 -1.17 -5.21
CA ILE A 112 9.76 -0.88 -4.16
C ILE A 112 9.91 -2.25 -3.50
N ARG A 113 11.04 -2.92 -3.74
CA ARG A 113 11.51 -4.02 -2.90
C ARG A 113 11.25 -3.53 -1.48
N GLY A 114 10.27 -4.13 -0.79
CA GLY A 114 9.66 -3.54 0.40
C GLY A 114 10.76 -2.97 1.26
N GLN A 115 10.87 -1.63 1.29
CA GLN A 115 11.91 -1.00 2.07
C GLN A 115 11.59 -1.40 3.50
N ALA A 116 12.53 -2.07 4.15
CA ALA A 116 12.38 -2.39 5.55
C ALA A 116 12.06 -1.07 6.27
N PRO A 117 11.18 -1.09 7.27
CA PRO A 117 10.89 0.11 8.04
C PRO A 117 12.21 0.64 8.64
N VAL A 118 12.25 1.94 8.91
CA VAL A 118 13.48 2.64 9.36
C VAL A 118 14.09 1.96 10.59
N TRP A 119 13.26 1.39 11.47
CA TRP A 119 13.70 0.66 12.66
C TRP A 119 14.37 -0.70 12.37
N ALA A 120 14.21 -1.26 11.16
CA ALA A 120 14.72 -2.57 10.76
C ALA A 120 15.88 -2.51 9.74
N GLU A 121 16.18 -1.35 9.14
CA GLU A 121 17.19 -1.24 8.06
C GLU A 121 18.64 -1.42 8.54
N LYS A 122 18.95 -1.16 9.83
CA LYS A 122 20.31 -1.24 10.39
C LYS A 122 20.29 -1.66 11.85
N LEU A 123 20.04 -2.94 12.08
CA LEU A 123 20.04 -3.50 13.43
C LEU A 123 21.49 -3.81 13.86
N ALA A 124 21.87 -3.34 15.04
CA ALA A 124 23.15 -3.67 15.64
C ALA A 124 23.28 -5.19 15.86
N PRO A 125 24.49 -5.77 15.76
CA PRO A 125 24.72 -7.16 16.12
C PRO A 125 24.37 -7.40 17.59
N LEU A 126 24.01 -8.65 17.94
CA LEU A 126 23.52 -8.98 19.28
C LEU A 126 24.55 -8.60 20.35
N ASP A 127 25.83 -8.93 20.12
CA ASP A 127 26.91 -8.64 21.06
C ASP A 127 27.10 -7.15 21.33
N GLU A 128 26.87 -6.31 20.33
CA GLU A 128 26.92 -4.85 20.50
C GLU A 128 25.77 -4.40 21.39
N ILE A 129 24.55 -4.89 21.14
CA ILE A 129 23.36 -4.59 21.97
C ILE A 129 23.57 -5.02 23.42
N LEU A 130 24.16 -6.19 23.66
CA LEU A 130 24.40 -6.70 25.02
C LEU A 130 25.45 -5.88 25.79
N ARG A 131 26.41 -5.27 25.09
CA ARG A 131 27.46 -4.42 25.68
C ARG A 131 27.02 -2.98 25.93
N MET A 132 25.83 -2.58 25.49
CA MET A 132 25.34 -1.21 25.69
C MET A 132 25.08 -0.91 27.16
N GLU A 133 25.65 0.20 27.64
CA GLU A 133 25.43 0.71 29.01
C GLU A 133 23.98 1.23 29.20
N ASP A 134 23.44 1.89 28.18
CA ASP A 134 22.05 2.34 28.18
C ASP A 134 21.09 1.15 27.96
N ARG A 135 20.58 0.61 29.06
CA ARG A 135 19.67 -0.54 29.08
C ARG A 135 18.33 -0.25 28.42
N GLN A 136 17.85 1.00 28.47
CA GLN A 136 16.60 1.38 27.82
C GLN A 136 16.73 1.26 26.30
N ARG A 137 17.80 1.84 25.75
CA ARG A 137 18.09 1.77 24.33
C ARG A 137 18.46 0.35 23.89
N ALA A 138 19.19 -0.39 24.72
CA ALA A 138 19.52 -1.79 24.47
C ALA A 138 18.26 -2.66 24.34
N LEU A 139 17.27 -2.46 25.21
CA LEU A 139 16.01 -3.20 25.17
C LEU A 139 15.22 -2.92 23.88
N VAL A 140 15.17 -1.66 23.44
CA VAL A 140 14.49 -1.27 22.19
C VAL A 140 15.17 -1.93 20.99
N LEU A 141 16.50 -1.88 20.90
CA LEU A 141 17.25 -2.51 19.81
C LEU A 141 17.15 -4.03 19.82
N LEU A 142 17.20 -4.65 20.99
CA LEU A 142 16.98 -6.09 21.16
C LEU A 142 15.61 -6.47 20.60
N THR A 143 14.57 -5.73 20.98
CA THR A 143 13.19 -5.96 20.53
C THR A 143 13.06 -5.87 19.01
N GLN A 144 13.61 -4.80 18.42
CA GLN A 144 13.61 -4.62 16.98
C GLN A 144 14.35 -5.76 16.27
N LYS A 145 15.48 -6.22 16.82
CA LYS A 145 16.26 -7.33 16.27
C LYS A 145 15.48 -8.64 16.30
N VAL A 146 14.96 -9.03 17.47
CA VAL A 146 14.20 -10.28 17.64
C VAL A 146 12.95 -10.27 16.75
N LEU A 147 12.24 -9.14 16.68
CA LEU A 147 11.06 -8.99 15.82
C LEU A 147 11.41 -9.10 14.33
N ALA A 148 12.51 -8.46 13.90
CA ALA A 148 12.96 -8.55 12.52
C ALA A 148 13.36 -9.98 12.14
N THR A 149 14.07 -10.69 13.03
CA THR A 149 14.44 -12.10 12.84
C THR A 149 13.19 -12.98 12.74
N ALA A 150 12.20 -12.79 13.62
CA ALA A 150 10.96 -13.57 13.59
C ALA A 150 10.17 -13.36 12.29
N ILE A 151 10.06 -12.13 11.81
CA ILE A 151 9.39 -11.80 10.54
C ILE A 151 10.12 -12.39 9.35
N ALA A 152 11.46 -12.28 9.33
CA ALA A 152 12.30 -12.88 8.30
C ALA A 152 12.16 -14.42 8.28
N ALA A 153 12.14 -15.06 9.45
CA ALA A 153 11.95 -16.52 9.57
C ALA A 153 10.59 -16.99 9.04
N ASN A 154 9.56 -16.14 9.06
CA ASN A 154 8.24 -16.41 8.49
C ASN A 154 8.12 -15.98 7.01
N GLY A 155 9.20 -15.49 6.38
CA GLY A 155 9.21 -15.07 4.98
C GLY A 155 8.36 -13.82 4.70
N ILE A 156 8.03 -13.03 5.73
CA ILE A 156 7.16 -11.86 5.61
C ILE A 156 8.01 -10.66 5.15
N LEU A 157 7.61 -10.02 4.06
CA LEU A 157 8.25 -8.79 3.59
C LEU A 157 7.71 -7.59 4.38
N MET A 158 8.60 -6.88 5.08
CA MET A 158 8.20 -5.69 5.83
C MET A 158 7.91 -4.51 4.91
N GLN A 159 6.92 -3.70 5.31
CA GLN A 159 6.61 -2.43 4.65
C GLN A 159 7.21 -1.26 5.45
N ARG A 160 7.61 -0.20 4.73
CA ARG A 160 8.26 0.98 5.31
C ARG A 160 7.43 1.69 6.39
N SER A 161 6.10 1.68 6.25
CA SER A 161 5.17 2.34 7.18
C SER A 161 4.83 1.50 8.41
N TRP A 162 5.31 0.26 8.52
CA TRP A 162 4.94 -0.60 9.63
C TRP A 162 5.61 -0.20 10.93
N THR A 163 4.78 -0.10 11.97
CA THR A 163 5.23 -0.06 13.36
C THR A 163 5.62 -1.47 13.85
N ALA A 164 6.29 -1.56 14.99
CA ALA A 164 6.59 -2.86 15.62
C ALA A 164 5.31 -3.66 15.90
N ARG A 165 4.22 -2.98 16.29
CA ARG A 165 2.89 -3.59 16.48
C ARG A 165 2.29 -4.11 15.19
N ASP A 166 2.39 -3.37 14.09
CA ASP A 166 1.89 -3.83 12.80
C ASP A 166 2.66 -5.04 12.32
N ALA A 167 3.98 -5.03 12.48
CA ALA A 167 4.85 -6.14 12.17
C ALA A 167 4.50 -7.41 12.99
N LEU A 168 4.19 -7.23 14.28
CA LEU A 168 3.75 -8.31 15.17
C LEU A 168 2.40 -8.92 14.74
N ARG A 169 1.47 -8.13 14.21
CA ARG A 169 0.15 -8.60 13.75
C ARG A 169 0.24 -9.55 12.56
N GLN A 170 1.31 -9.49 11.78
CA GLN A 170 1.51 -10.33 10.60
C GLN A 170 2.01 -11.72 10.95
N LEU A 171 2.57 -11.91 12.15
CA LEU A 171 3.07 -13.21 12.59
C LEU A 171 1.90 -14.16 12.92
N PRO A 172 2.03 -15.47 12.63
CA PRO A 172 1.04 -16.46 13.04
C PRO A 172 0.91 -16.51 14.57
N GLU A 173 -0.30 -16.78 15.06
CA GLU A 173 -0.54 -16.98 16.50
C GLU A 173 0.28 -18.17 16.99
N SER A 174 1.16 -17.92 17.97
CA SER A 174 2.09 -18.91 18.52
C SER A 174 2.59 -18.42 19.88
N GLN A 175 3.12 -19.33 20.70
CA GLN A 175 3.75 -18.97 21.97
C GLN A 175 4.90 -17.96 21.77
N ALA A 176 5.63 -18.08 20.66
CA ALA A 176 6.68 -17.13 20.27
C ALA A 176 6.12 -15.72 20.00
N ARG A 177 4.96 -15.62 19.34
CA ARG A 177 4.29 -14.33 19.11
C ARG A 177 3.84 -13.69 20.42
N ASP A 178 3.42 -14.46 21.42
CA ASP A 178 3.04 -13.92 22.72
C ASP A 178 4.23 -13.40 23.53
N LEU A 179 5.39 -14.07 23.46
CA LEU A 179 6.64 -13.56 24.03
C LEU A 179 7.08 -12.26 23.34
N LEU A 180 7.05 -12.22 22.01
CA LEU A 180 7.31 -11.01 21.22
C LEU A 180 6.34 -9.87 21.56
N ARG A 181 5.05 -10.18 21.77
CA ARG A 181 4.04 -9.19 22.17
C ARG A 181 4.38 -8.52 23.49
N LYS A 182 4.79 -9.32 24.49
CA LYS A 182 5.23 -8.79 25.79
C LYS A 182 6.46 -7.90 25.64
N LEU A 183 7.44 -8.33 24.84
CA LEU A 183 8.66 -7.59 24.60
C LEU A 183 8.40 -6.25 23.89
N VAL A 184 7.62 -6.26 22.80
CA VAL A 184 7.22 -5.05 22.06
C VAL A 184 6.48 -4.08 22.98
N THR A 185 5.56 -4.58 23.81
CA THR A 185 4.83 -3.73 24.76
C THR A 185 5.76 -3.10 25.80
N MET A 186 6.78 -3.84 26.27
CA MET A 186 7.76 -3.31 27.21
C MET A 186 8.65 -2.26 26.56
N ALA A 187 9.18 -2.53 25.36
CA ALA A 187 9.98 -1.58 24.61
C ALA A 187 9.20 -0.28 24.31
N GLU A 188 7.90 -0.38 23.97
CA GLU A 188 7.03 0.79 23.79
C GLU A 188 6.89 1.61 25.08
N ARG A 189 6.73 0.96 26.25
CA ARG A 189 6.67 1.65 27.54
C ARG A 189 7.97 2.34 27.90
N VAL A 190 9.11 1.76 27.54
CA VAL A 190 10.43 2.37 27.77
C VAL A 190 10.64 3.55 26.83
N GLN A 191 10.41 3.34 25.53
CA GLN A 191 10.63 4.35 24.49
C GLN A 191 9.70 5.57 24.62
N PHE A 192 8.42 5.35 24.92
CA PHE A 192 7.41 6.43 24.94
C PHE A 192 6.95 6.79 26.35
N GLY A 193 7.07 5.87 27.30
CA GLY A 193 6.63 6.06 28.68
C GLY A 193 7.74 6.44 29.66
N GLY A 194 9.00 6.53 29.22
CA GLY A 194 10.12 6.96 30.06
C GLY A 194 10.41 6.02 31.23
N ARG A 195 10.07 4.73 31.10
CA ARG A 195 10.34 3.73 32.15
C ARG A 195 11.82 3.34 32.14
N ASP A 196 12.45 3.36 33.30
CA ASP A 196 13.80 2.82 33.48
C ASP A 196 13.78 1.29 33.53
N VAL A 197 14.87 0.70 33.05
CA VAL A 197 15.08 -0.75 32.98
C VAL A 197 16.34 -1.07 33.76
N SER A 198 16.22 -1.93 34.78
CA SER A 198 17.39 -2.41 35.51
C SER A 198 18.19 -3.42 34.67
N GLU A 199 19.46 -3.62 35.03
CA GLU A 199 20.30 -4.61 34.37
C GLU A 199 19.74 -6.04 34.52
N ASP A 200 19.18 -6.37 35.68
CA ASP A 200 18.55 -7.67 35.93
C ASP A 200 17.31 -7.87 35.04
N GLU A 201 16.43 -6.86 34.93
CA GLU A 201 15.24 -6.92 34.07
C GLU A 201 15.63 -7.06 32.60
N PHE A 202 16.71 -6.39 32.17
CA PHE A 202 17.25 -6.56 30.82
C PHE A 202 17.78 -7.98 30.59
N ASN A 203 18.55 -8.54 31.51
CA ASN A 203 19.10 -9.90 31.40
C ASN A 203 17.99 -10.96 31.35
N ASP A 204 16.92 -10.79 32.12
CA ASP A 204 15.73 -11.65 32.05
C ASP A 204 15.07 -11.59 30.67
N HIS A 205 14.93 -10.39 30.08
CA HIS A 205 14.40 -10.24 28.73
C HIS A 205 15.29 -10.90 27.67
N VAL A 206 16.62 -10.77 27.79
CA VAL A 206 17.58 -11.43 26.90
C VAL A 206 17.45 -12.95 27.00
N ALA A 207 17.40 -13.51 28.21
CA ALA A 207 17.27 -14.95 28.43
C ALA A 207 15.99 -15.51 27.79
N ASN A 208 14.87 -14.80 27.96
CA ASN A 208 13.59 -15.18 27.39
C ASN A 208 13.54 -15.10 25.86
N CYS A 209 14.35 -14.23 25.24
CA CYS A 209 14.33 -14.03 23.78
C CYS A 209 15.40 -14.82 23.04
N ARG A 210 16.40 -15.38 23.72
CA ARG A 210 17.43 -16.22 23.10
C ARG A 210 16.85 -17.42 22.34
N CYS A 211 15.76 -18.00 22.83
CA CYS A 211 15.08 -19.09 22.13
C CYS A 211 14.49 -18.68 20.77
N LEU A 212 14.24 -17.39 20.55
CA LEU A 212 13.64 -16.84 19.34
C LEU A 212 14.67 -16.43 18.28
N LEU A 213 15.92 -16.20 18.69
CA LEU A 213 16.97 -15.67 17.81
C LEU A 213 17.66 -16.75 16.94
N GLY A 214 17.38 -18.03 17.18
CA GLY A 214 17.97 -19.15 16.43
C GLY A 214 19.49 -19.31 16.62
N PRO A 215 20.09 -20.39 16.09
CA PRO A 215 21.52 -20.68 16.27
C PRO A 215 22.46 -19.72 15.54
N GLU A 216 21.98 -18.93 14.56
CA GLU A 216 22.80 -17.96 13.82
C GLU A 216 23.07 -16.65 14.59
N ALA A 217 22.51 -16.51 15.80
CA ALA A 217 22.68 -15.33 16.64
C ALA A 217 23.58 -15.56 17.86
N ALA A 218 24.22 -16.73 17.95
CA ALA A 218 25.18 -17.11 19.00
C ALA A 218 26.62 -16.85 18.59
#